data_AF-A0A431IEU0-F1
#
_entry.id   AF-A0A431IEU0-F1
#
_cell.length_a   1.000
_cell.length_b   1.000
_cell.length_c   1.000
_cell.angle_alpha   90.00
_cell.angle_beta   90.00
_cell.angle_gamma   90.00
#
_symmetry.space_group_name_H-M   'P 1'
#
loop_
_entity.id
_entity.type
_entity.pdbx_description
1 polymer ?
#
loop_
_entity_poly.entity_id
_entity_poly.type
_entity_poly.pdbx_seq_one_letter_code
_entity_poly.pdbx_strand_id
1 'polypeptide(L)'
;MLTLIEAAKVAQNGGNTYLAGIIELYAQSSDILQALPFTDIQGNALKYNREETLPGVGFRGVNEGYTESTGIINPVTEVLTIAGGDLDVDK
;
A
#
# COMPACT_ATOMS: atom_id res chain seq x y z
N MET A 1 3.48 -2.76 -6.99
CA MET A 1 2.96 -1.40 -6.78
C MET A 1 3.10 -0.65 -8.08
N LEU A 2 2.09 0.11 -8.49
CA LEU A 2 2.03 0.77 -9.80
C LEU A 2 1.37 2.14 -9.65
N THR A 3 1.88 3.16 -10.33
CA THR A 3 1.21 4.47 -10.39
C THR A 3 0.04 4.42 -11.38
N LEU A 4 -0.93 5.34 -11.26
CA LEU A 4 -2.06 5.39 -12.20
C LEU A 4 -1.61 5.62 -13.65
N ILE A 5 -0.54 6.37 -13.88
CA ILE A 5 -0.02 6.60 -15.24
C ILE A 5 0.53 5.30 -15.86
N GLU A 6 1.15 4.44 -15.05
CA GLU A 6 1.65 3.15 -15.51
C GLU A 6 0.52 2.14 -15.66
N ALA A 7 -0.49 2.19 -14.77
CA ALA A 7 -1.71 1.40 -14.89
C ALA A 7 -2.48 1.69 -16.18
N ALA A 8 -2.59 2.97 -16.57
CA ALA A 8 -3.18 3.38 -17.84
C ALA A 8 -2.46 2.75 -19.04
N LYS A 9 -1.12 2.75 -19.03
CA LYS A 9 -0.30 2.12 -20.09
C LYS A 9 -0.51 0.60 -20.17
N VAL A 10 -0.58 -0.08 -19.02
CA VAL A 10 -0.85 -1.51 -18.97
C VAL A 10 -2.25 -1.81 -19.52
N ALA A 11 -3.27 -1.04 -19.13
CA ALA A 11 -4.63 -1.18 -19.65
C ALA A 11 -4.70 -0.95 -21.17
N GLN A 12 -3.97 0.04 -21.68
CA GLN A 12 -3.88 0.33 -23.11
C GLN A 12 -3.24 -0.82 -23.89
N ASN A 13 -2.14 -1.39 -23.37
CA ASN A 13 -1.47 -2.55 -23.97
C ASN A 13 -2.36 -3.81 -23.96
N GLY A 14 -3.26 -3.93 -23.00
CA GLY A 14 -4.26 -5.00 -22.91
C GLY A 14 -5.50 -4.80 -23.80
N GLY A 15 -5.55 -3.76 -24.62
CA GLY A 15 -6.69 -3.46 -25.52
C GLY A 15 -7.86 -2.74 -24.84
N ASN A 16 -7.73 -2.34 -23.57
CA ASN A 16 -8.80 -1.69 -22.80
C ASN A 16 -8.71 -0.16 -22.91
N THR A 17 -8.91 0.37 -24.12
CA THR A 17 -8.67 1.80 -24.43
C THR A 17 -9.53 2.75 -23.61
N TYR A 18 -10.80 2.41 -23.36
CA TYR A 18 -11.70 3.24 -22.54
C TYR A 18 -11.25 3.31 -21.07
N LEU A 19 -10.90 2.16 -20.48
CA LEU A 19 -10.39 2.11 -19.11
C LEU A 19 -9.06 2.87 -18.99
N ALA A 20 -8.16 2.72 -19.96
CA ALA A 20 -6.90 3.45 -19.98
C ALA A 20 -7.12 4.98 -19.95
N GLY A 21 -8.05 5.49 -20.77
CA GLY A 21 -8.40 6.91 -20.79
C GLY A 21 -9.01 7.41 -19.48
N ILE A 22 -9.87 6.61 -18.83
CA ILE A 22 -10.44 6.97 -17.52
C ILE A 22 -9.34 7.02 -16.46
N ILE A 23 -8.45 6.02 -16.40
CA ILE A 23 -7.36 5.97 -15.43
C ILE A 23 -6.41 7.17 -15.61
N GLU A 24 -6.10 7.51 -16.86
CA GLU A 24 -5.27 8.66 -17.18
C GLU A 24 -5.91 9.98 -16.75
N LEU A 25 -7.22 10.15 -16.96
CA LEU A 25 -7.97 11.33 -16.51
C LEU A 25 -7.86 11.51 -15.00
N TYR A 26 -8.01 10.44 -14.21
CA TYR A 26 -7.86 10.51 -12.76
C TYR A 26 -6.41 10.79 -12.35
N ALA A 27 -5.43 10.20 -13.03
CA ALA A 27 -4.01 10.49 -12.77
C ALA A 27 -3.67 11.98 -12.99
N GLN A 28 -4.25 12.61 -14.01
CA GLN A 28 -4.02 14.03 -14.33
C GLN A 28 -4.84 15.00 -13.48
N SER A 29 -5.85 14.52 -12.74
CA SER A 29 -6.72 15.36 -11.91
C SER A 29 -6.04 15.93 -10.66
N SER A 30 -4.95 15.30 -10.20
CA SER A 30 -4.22 15.68 -8.99
C SER A 30 -2.79 15.20 -9.01
N ASP A 31 -1.84 16.07 -8.65
CA ASP A 31 -0.42 15.75 -8.53
C ASP A 31 -0.17 14.58 -7.55
N ILE A 32 -1.01 14.45 -6.52
CA ILE A 32 -0.89 13.35 -5.55
C ILE A 32 -1.26 12.02 -6.23
N LEU A 33 -2.36 11.97 -6.96
CA LEU A 33 -2.82 10.76 -7.64
C LEU A 33 -1.90 10.34 -8.79
N GLN A 34 -1.20 11.31 -9.39
CA GLN A 34 -0.20 11.04 -10.41
C GLN A 34 1.01 10.26 -9.85
N ALA A 35 1.47 10.62 -8.65
CA ALA A 35 2.69 10.08 -8.05
C ALA A 35 2.47 8.93 -7.06
N LEU A 36 1.26 8.82 -6.49
CA LEU A 36 0.97 7.82 -5.47
C LEU A 36 0.97 6.39 -6.07
N PRO A 37 1.77 5.46 -5.55
CA PRO A 37 1.76 4.08 -5.99
C PRO A 37 0.58 3.32 -5.35
N PHE A 38 -0.14 2.57 -6.18
CA PHE A 38 -1.23 1.68 -5.77
C PHE A 38 -0.74 0.24 -5.70
N THR A 39 -1.27 -0.51 -4.73
CA THR A 39 -0.97 -1.94 -4.55
C THR A 39 -2.25 -2.68 -4.27
N ASP A 40 -2.49 -3.75 -5.03
CA ASP A 40 -3.63 -4.63 -4.80
C ASP A 40 -3.43 -5.40 -3.50
N ILE A 41 -4.50 -5.47 -2.71
CA ILE A 41 -4.55 -6.28 -1.49
C ILE A 41 -5.56 -7.41 -1.65
N GLN A 42 -5.34 -8.51 -0.93
CA GLN A 42 -6.32 -9.59 -0.84
C GLN A 42 -7.26 -9.32 0.34
N GLY A 43 -8.56 -9.18 0.06
CA GLY A 43 -9.58 -8.91 1.06
C GLY A 43 -9.81 -7.40 1.31
N ASN A 44 -10.50 -7.08 2.39
CA ASN A 44 -10.94 -5.71 2.71
C ASN A 44 -10.05 -4.99 3.74
N ALA A 45 -8.97 -5.61 4.20
CA ALA A 45 -8.09 -5.02 5.19
C ALA A 45 -6.64 -5.41 4.95
N LEU A 46 -5.73 -4.45 5.07
CA LEU A 46 -4.30 -4.67 5.00
C LEU A 46 -3.76 -4.93 6.41
N LYS A 47 -3.23 -6.15 6.62
CA LYS A 47 -2.52 -6.50 7.85
C LYS A 47 -1.02 -6.41 7.61
N TYR A 48 -0.32 -5.68 8.46
CA TYR A 48 1.14 -5.58 8.41
C TYR A 48 1.72 -5.56 9.82
N ASN A 49 2.93 -6.09 9.95
CA ASN A 49 3.65 -6.07 11.21
C ASN A 49 4.44 -4.77 11.31
N ARG A 50 4.26 -4.05 12.41
CA ARG A 50 5.04 -2.86 12.74
C ARG A 50 5.95 -3.19 13.92
N GLU A 51 7.24 -3.01 13.73
CA GLU A 51 8.22 -3.11 14.82
C GLU A 51 8.11 -1.85 15.69
N GLU A 52 7.85 -2.04 16.99
CA GLU A 52 7.64 -0.94 17.94
C GLU A 52 8.92 -0.62 18.71
N THR A 53 9.63 -1.64 19.17
CA THR A 53 10.88 -1.47 19.91
C THR A 53 11.94 -2.39 19.35
N LEU A 54 13.11 -1.80 19.08
CA LEU A 54 14.30 -2.56 18.73
C LEU A 54 14.84 -3.27 19.99
N PRO A 55 15.44 -4.46 19.83
CA PRO A 55 16.18 -5.10 20.91
C PRO A 55 17.30 -4.18 21.42
N GLY A 56 17.52 -4.19 22.73
CA GLY A 56 18.63 -3.48 23.36
C GLY A 56 19.98 -4.14 23.07
N VAL A 57 21.02 -3.31 22.97
CA VAL A 57 22.43 -3.76 22.95
C VAL A 57 23.12 -3.33 24.25
N GLY A 58 23.93 -4.21 24.84
CA GLY A 58 24.57 -3.95 26.13
C GLY A 58 25.95 -4.59 26.24
N PHE A 59 26.80 -4.03 27.11
CA PHE A 59 28.13 -4.58 27.41
C PHE A 59 28.03 -5.67 28.48
N ARG A 60 28.89 -6.69 28.40
CA ARG A 60 29.02 -7.76 29.41
C ARG A 60 30.36 -7.69 30.13
N GLY A 61 30.36 -8.10 31.39
CA GLY A 61 31.59 -8.34 32.16
C GLY A 61 32.34 -9.58 31.67
N VAL A 62 33.62 -9.69 32.07
CA VAL A 62 34.41 -10.90 31.84
C VAL A 62 33.78 -12.05 32.65
N ASN A 63 33.47 -13.17 31.99
CA ASN A 63 32.77 -14.34 32.53
C ASN A 63 31.26 -14.19 32.86
N GLU A 64 30.61 -13.06 32.58
CA GLU A 64 29.14 -12.90 32.78
C GLU A 64 28.38 -12.96 31.47
N GLY A 65 27.17 -13.54 31.42
CA GLY A 65 26.29 -13.63 30.22
C GLY A 65 25.84 -12.28 29.61
N TYR A 66 25.33 -12.29 28.37
CA TYR A 66 24.57 -11.15 27.82
C TYR A 66 23.14 -11.20 28.36
N THR A 67 22.56 -10.07 28.72
CA THR A 67 21.13 -9.97 29.01
C THR A 67 20.35 -10.08 27.70
N GLU A 68 19.44 -11.05 27.60
CA GLU A 68 18.56 -11.17 26.43
C GLU A 68 17.61 -9.98 26.36
N SER A 69 17.50 -9.39 25.17
CA SER A 69 16.52 -8.37 24.84
C SER A 69 15.82 -8.79 23.56
N THR A 70 14.49 -8.77 23.57
CA THR A 70 13.66 -9.05 22.39
C THR A 70 12.98 -7.76 21.95
N GLY A 71 12.88 -7.59 20.64
CA GLY A 71 12.07 -6.53 20.05
C GLY A 71 10.59 -6.87 20.12
N ILE A 72 9.74 -5.85 20.12
CA ILE A 72 8.29 -6.01 20.09
C ILE A 72 7.80 -5.77 18.66
N ILE A 73 7.13 -6.76 18.07
CA ILE A 73 6.47 -6.67 16.78
C ILE A 73 4.96 -6.70 17.00
N ASN A 74 4.26 -5.65 16.57
CA ASN A 74 2.81 -5.55 16.69
C ASN A 74 2.14 -5.69 15.32
N PRO A 75 1.16 -6.59 15.18
CA PRO A 75 0.34 -6.64 13.98
C PRO A 75 -0.65 -5.46 13.99
N VAL A 76 -0.60 -4.63 12.95
CA VAL A 76 -1.55 -3.54 12.70
C VAL A 76 -2.46 -3.94 11.54
N THR A 77 -3.74 -3.57 11.63
CA THR A 77 -4.73 -3.81 10.58
C THR A 77 -5.35 -2.48 10.16
N GLU A 78 -5.28 -2.16 8.87
CA GLU A 78 -5.98 -1.04 8.27
C GLU A 78 -7.20 -1.54 7.48
N VAL A 79 -8.38 -1.03 7.80
CA VAL A 79 -9.64 -1.41 7.15
C VAL A 79 -9.88 -0.49 5.96
N LEU A 80 -10.16 -1.07 4.79
CA LEU A 80 -10.53 -0.33 3.59
C LEU A 80 -12.03 -0.40 3.35
N THR A 81 -12.58 0.64 2.75
CA THR A 81 -13.99 0.73 2.34
C THR A 81 -14.08 1.10 0.87
N ILE A 82 -15.06 0.54 0.16
CA ILE A 82 -15.31 0.85 -1.24
C ILE A 82 -16.01 2.21 -1.32
N ALA A 83 -15.39 3.16 -2.01
CA ALA A 83 -15.99 4.44 -2.36
C ALA A 83 -16.47 4.39 -3.81
N GLY A 84 -17.73 4.76 -4.05
CA GLY A 84 -18.33 4.77 -5.37
C GLY A 84 -19.68 5.49 -5.37
N GLY A 85 -20.17 5.80 -6.55
CA GLY A 85 -21.49 6.37 -6.78
C GLY A 85 -22.14 5.69 -7.98
N ASP A 86 -23.47 5.74 -8.03
CA ASP A 86 -24.26 5.21 -9.14
C ASP A 86 -24.66 6.36 -10.08
N LEU A 87 -24.68 6.10 -11.39
CA LEU A 87 -25.05 7.07 -12.41
C LEU A 87 -25.84 6.37 -13.51
N ASP A 88 -27.15 6.59 -13.53
CA ASP A 88 -28.03 6.12 -14.60
C ASP A 88 -27.97 7.06 -15.81
N VAL A 89 -27.80 6.50 -17.01
CA VAL A 89 -27.90 7.21 -18.30
C VAL A 89 -28.89 6.50 -19.22
N ASP A 90 -29.71 7.28 -19.93
CA ASP A 90 -30.66 6.76 -20.93
C ASP A 90 -29.93 6.16 -22.14
N LYS A 91 -30.56 5.15 -22.74
CA LYS A 91 -30.04 4.37 -23.87
C LYS A 91 -30.13 5.10 -25.21
#